data_AF-A0A6N7YNW1-F1
#
_entry.id   AF-A0A6N7YNW1-F1
#
_cell.length_a   1.000
_cell.length_b   1.000
_cell.length_c   1.000
_cell.angle_alpha   90.00
_cell.angle_beta   90.00
_cell.angle_gamma   90.00
#
_symmetry.space_group_name_H-M   'P 1'
#
loop_
_entity.id
_entity.type
_entity.pdbx_description
1 polymer ?
#
loop_
_entity_poly.entity_id
_entity_poly.type
_entity_poly.pdbx_seq_one_letter_code
_entity_poly.pdbx_strand_id
1 'polypeptide(L)'
;MLALSLDALAARLTGADPAVALAEPERWAYALREAVALARPDMLVLGWDGGFETGALATVVGGAADPVDAIYDADRPLCEQPQGAALVTLVGTLRQLFGGRPRLALAVRGPAALADGLGAPADDELADLCADQLVDLLLACAAVGIDTVVLRGEDQRADGPVVRALDHARVALVRPGMVELLPAASWSTIGASELAAARAAPHLVLSDGPVPGNLELERLAPAR
;
A
#
# COMPACT_ATOMS: atom_id res chain seq x y z
N MET A 1 -5.29 -16.68 7.28
CA MET A 1 -6.09 -15.73 6.48
C MET A 1 -5.38 -15.62 5.14
N LEU A 2 -6.04 -16.01 4.06
CA LEU A 2 -5.44 -16.12 2.73
C LEU A 2 -5.38 -14.75 2.08
N ALA A 3 -4.21 -14.32 1.59
CA ALA A 3 -4.09 -13.09 0.81
C ALA A 3 -3.89 -13.44 -0.67
N LEU A 4 -4.73 -12.87 -1.52
CA LEU A 4 -4.70 -13.05 -2.97
C LEU A 4 -4.14 -11.77 -3.60
N SER A 5 -3.32 -11.88 -4.65
CA SER A 5 -2.98 -10.72 -5.50
C SER A 5 -4.12 -10.48 -6.49
N LEU A 6 -4.78 -9.31 -6.40
CA LEU A 6 -5.83 -8.90 -7.34
C LEU A 6 -5.28 -8.42 -8.67
N ASP A 7 -4.01 -8.03 -8.74
CA ASP A 7 -3.42 -7.53 -9.98
C ASP A 7 -3.43 -8.58 -11.07
N ALA A 8 -3.00 -9.80 -10.73
CA ALA A 8 -3.03 -10.92 -11.65
C ALA A 8 -4.46 -11.23 -12.11
N LEU A 9 -5.45 -11.10 -11.22
CA LEU A 9 -6.85 -11.32 -11.55
C LEU A 9 -7.41 -10.20 -12.43
N ALA A 10 -7.18 -8.94 -12.07
CA ALA A 10 -7.60 -7.75 -12.81
C ALA A 10 -7.01 -7.74 -14.21
N ALA A 11 -5.70 -8.01 -14.33
CA ALA A 11 -5.01 -8.13 -15.60
C ALA A 11 -5.58 -9.25 -16.46
N ARG A 12 -5.88 -10.41 -15.87
CA ARG A 12 -6.51 -11.52 -16.59
C ARG A 12 -7.92 -11.21 -17.06
N LEU A 13 -8.73 -10.53 -16.24
CA LEU A 13 -10.13 -10.22 -16.55
C LEU A 13 -10.25 -9.12 -17.62
N THR A 14 -9.34 -8.15 -17.62
CA THR A 14 -9.47 -6.93 -18.44
C THR A 14 -8.42 -6.79 -19.52
N GLY A 15 -7.35 -7.58 -19.47
CA GLY A 15 -6.17 -7.44 -20.33
C GLY A 15 -5.28 -6.24 -20.01
N ALA A 16 -5.57 -5.50 -18.92
CA ALA A 16 -4.75 -4.36 -18.51
C ALA A 16 -3.47 -4.82 -17.80
N ASP A 17 -2.35 -4.18 -18.12
CA ASP A 17 -1.07 -4.39 -17.41
C ASP A 17 -1.10 -3.65 -16.06
N PRO A 18 -0.77 -4.29 -14.92
CA PRO A 18 -0.65 -3.60 -13.63
C PRO A 18 0.26 -2.36 -13.65
N ALA A 19 1.27 -2.32 -14.53
CA ALA A 19 2.13 -1.15 -14.70
C ALA A 19 1.36 0.12 -15.11
N VAL A 20 0.16 -0.04 -15.70
CA VAL A 20 -0.74 1.08 -16.04
C VAL A 20 -1.21 1.83 -14.79
N ALA A 21 -1.16 1.23 -13.59
CA ALA A 21 -1.51 1.90 -12.34
C ALA A 21 -0.76 3.23 -12.11
N LEU A 22 0.48 3.33 -12.59
CA LEU A 22 1.30 4.53 -12.46
C LEU A 22 0.96 5.60 -13.51
N ALA A 23 0.60 5.19 -14.71
CA ALA A 23 0.35 6.10 -15.85
C ALA A 23 -1.12 6.51 -15.98
N GLU A 24 -2.04 5.58 -15.72
CA GLU A 24 -3.49 5.74 -15.81
C GLU A 24 -4.16 5.10 -14.56
N PRO A 25 -3.97 5.66 -13.35
CA PRO A 25 -4.47 5.08 -12.10
C PRO A 25 -5.98 4.84 -12.10
N GLU A 26 -6.76 5.71 -12.75
CA GLU A 26 -8.21 5.54 -12.88
C GLU A 26 -8.57 4.29 -13.69
N ARG A 27 -7.87 4.07 -14.81
CA ARG A 27 -8.07 2.89 -15.65
C ARG A 27 -7.74 1.62 -14.89
N TRP A 28 -6.68 1.65 -14.08
CA TRP A 28 -6.35 0.53 -13.20
C TRP A 28 -7.40 0.30 -12.12
N ALA A 29 -7.98 1.36 -11.55
CA ALA A 29 -9.06 1.24 -10.57
C ALA A 29 -10.28 0.49 -11.14
N TYR A 30 -10.63 0.73 -12.41
CA TYR A 30 -11.69 -0.03 -13.10
C TYR A 30 -11.32 -1.49 -13.32
N ALA A 31 -10.05 -1.81 -13.58
CA ALA A 31 -9.61 -3.19 -13.69
C ALA A 31 -9.70 -3.92 -12.34
N LEU A 32 -9.25 -3.26 -11.26
CA LEU A 32 -9.38 -3.77 -9.89
C LEU A 32 -10.85 -3.95 -9.48
N ARG A 33 -11.77 -3.08 -9.94
CA ARG A 33 -13.21 -3.22 -9.69
C ARG A 33 -13.76 -4.58 -10.13
N GLU A 34 -13.38 -5.07 -11.31
CA GLU A 34 -13.82 -6.37 -11.81
C GLU A 34 -13.29 -7.51 -10.95
N ALA A 35 -12.03 -7.42 -10.52
CA ALA A 35 -11.42 -8.41 -9.64
C ALA A 35 -12.05 -8.42 -8.24
N VAL A 36 -12.32 -7.24 -7.66
CA VAL A 36 -13.00 -7.06 -6.37
C VAL A 36 -14.44 -7.55 -6.43
N ALA A 37 -15.17 -7.32 -7.53
CA ALA A 37 -16.54 -7.82 -7.68
C ALA A 37 -16.62 -9.37 -7.62
N LEU A 38 -15.57 -10.05 -8.11
CA LEU A 38 -15.48 -11.51 -8.09
C LEU A 38 -15.05 -12.04 -6.72
N ALA A 39 -13.95 -11.50 -6.17
CA ALA A 39 -13.32 -11.94 -4.93
C ALA A 39 -14.08 -11.51 -3.68
N ARG A 40 -14.78 -10.37 -3.73
CA ARG A 40 -15.54 -9.75 -2.63
C ARG A 40 -14.74 -9.67 -1.31
N PRO A 41 -13.56 -9.04 -1.32
CA PRO A 41 -12.80 -8.82 -0.08
C PRO A 41 -13.57 -7.94 0.91
N ASP A 42 -13.24 -8.09 2.19
CA ASP A 42 -13.64 -7.13 3.23
C ASP A 42 -12.69 -5.94 3.27
N MET A 43 -11.42 -6.18 2.92
CA MET A 43 -10.35 -5.19 2.89
C MET A 43 -9.47 -5.39 1.65
N LEU A 44 -9.23 -4.28 0.96
CA LEU A 44 -8.29 -4.17 -0.15
C LEU A 44 -7.04 -3.42 0.34
N VAL A 45 -5.88 -4.08 0.30
CA VAL A 45 -4.60 -3.47 0.65
C VAL A 45 -3.85 -3.11 -0.62
N LEU A 46 -3.43 -1.85 -0.74
CA LEU A 46 -2.62 -1.33 -1.83
C LEU A 46 -1.16 -1.16 -1.39
N GLY A 47 -0.20 -1.06 -2.31
CA GLY A 47 1.19 -0.68 -2.00
C GLY A 47 2.03 -1.75 -1.29
N TRP A 48 1.58 -3.00 -1.30
CA TRP A 48 2.28 -4.11 -0.70
C TRP A 48 3.66 -4.39 -1.31
N ASP A 49 3.96 -4.10 -2.57
CA ASP A 49 5.34 -4.23 -3.05
C ASP A 49 6.24 -3.04 -2.62
N GLY A 50 5.58 -1.93 -2.27
CA GLY A 50 6.18 -0.66 -1.88
C GLY A 50 6.61 0.20 -3.07
N GLY A 51 6.16 -0.14 -4.28
CA GLY A 51 6.59 0.48 -5.53
C GLY A 51 6.21 1.96 -5.63
N PHE A 52 5.12 2.38 -4.99
CA PHE A 52 4.68 3.78 -5.02
C PHE A 52 5.60 4.68 -4.20
N GLU A 53 5.79 4.40 -2.91
CA GLU A 53 6.61 5.25 -2.03
C GLU A 53 8.10 5.15 -2.39
N THR A 54 8.60 3.97 -2.74
CA THR A 54 10.00 3.80 -3.15
C THR A 54 10.27 4.44 -4.51
N GLY A 55 9.36 4.28 -5.47
CA GLY A 55 9.49 4.87 -6.80
C GLY A 55 9.38 6.40 -6.78
N ALA A 56 8.50 6.95 -5.93
CA ALA A 56 8.39 8.38 -5.72
C ALA A 56 9.68 8.96 -5.11
N LEU A 57 10.21 8.34 -4.04
CA LEU A 57 11.46 8.79 -3.41
C LEU A 57 12.66 8.64 -4.35
N ALA A 58 12.76 7.54 -5.10
CA ALA A 58 13.83 7.36 -6.08
C ALA A 58 13.79 8.43 -7.19
N THR A 59 12.59 8.90 -7.56
CA THR A 59 12.41 10.00 -8.52
C THR A 59 12.90 11.33 -7.95
N VAL A 60 12.61 11.61 -6.68
CA VAL A 60 13.09 12.80 -5.97
C VAL A 60 14.62 12.80 -5.87
N VAL A 61 15.20 11.67 -5.43
CA VAL A 61 16.64 11.55 -5.27
C VAL A 61 17.35 11.63 -6.62
N GLY A 62 16.78 11.08 -7.71
CA GLY A 62 17.21 11.38 -9.08
C GLY A 62 18.69 11.10 -9.40
N GLY A 63 19.37 10.26 -8.61
CA GLY A 63 20.81 10.01 -8.72
C GLY A 63 21.70 11.10 -8.09
N ALA A 64 21.14 11.94 -7.22
CA ALA A 64 21.88 12.90 -6.41
C ALA A 64 23.00 12.19 -5.62
N ALA A 65 24.10 12.92 -5.43
CA ALA A 65 25.23 12.42 -4.63
C ALA A 65 24.87 12.28 -3.15
N ASP A 66 23.95 13.13 -2.67
CA ASP A 66 23.43 13.13 -1.32
C ASP A 66 21.89 13.04 -1.34
N PRO A 67 21.31 11.90 -0.91
CA PRO A 67 19.86 11.75 -0.78
C PRO A 67 19.21 12.69 0.24
N VAL A 68 19.94 13.14 1.28
CA VAL A 68 19.42 14.04 2.32
C VAL A 68 19.11 15.40 1.69
N ASP A 69 20.11 16.02 1.05
CA ASP A 69 19.95 17.30 0.35
C ASP A 69 18.84 17.21 -0.71
N ALA A 70 18.79 16.12 -1.48
CA ALA A 70 17.79 15.95 -2.53
C ALA A 70 16.35 15.90 -2.00
N ILE A 71 16.12 15.26 -0.86
CA ILE A 71 14.79 15.21 -0.24
C ILE A 71 14.47 16.54 0.46
N TYR A 72 15.46 17.16 1.10
CA TYR A 72 15.29 18.45 1.80
C TYR A 72 14.98 19.59 0.82
N ASP A 73 15.67 19.64 -0.31
CA ASP A 73 15.50 20.64 -1.36
C ASP A 73 14.36 20.32 -2.33
N ALA A 74 13.61 19.24 -2.09
CA ALA A 74 12.49 18.87 -2.95
C ALA A 74 11.39 19.95 -2.92
N ASP A 75 11.11 20.55 -4.08
CA ASP A 75 10.10 21.60 -4.23
C ASP A 75 8.66 21.13 -3.91
N ARG A 76 8.44 19.81 -3.82
CA ARG A 76 7.12 19.20 -3.65
C ARG A 76 7.17 17.96 -2.75
N PRO A 77 6.16 17.79 -1.89
CA PRO A 77 6.05 16.59 -1.05
C PRO A 77 5.81 15.33 -1.91
N LEU A 78 6.07 14.18 -1.32
CA LEU A 78 5.98 12.88 -2.00
C LEU A 78 4.59 12.61 -2.62
N CYS A 79 3.52 13.09 -1.98
CA CYS A 79 2.15 12.95 -2.49
C CYS A 79 1.86 13.71 -3.79
N GLU A 80 2.70 14.71 -4.13
CA GLU A 80 2.61 15.49 -5.36
C GLU A 80 3.60 15.03 -6.44
N GLN A 81 4.52 14.13 -6.09
CA GLN A 81 5.39 13.46 -7.06
C GLN A 81 4.56 12.53 -7.95
N PRO A 82 4.95 12.26 -9.21
CA PRO A 82 4.11 11.52 -10.16
C PRO A 82 3.56 10.19 -9.62
N GLN A 83 4.40 9.38 -8.98
CA GLN A 83 3.99 8.09 -8.41
C GLN A 83 3.14 8.24 -7.14
N GLY A 84 3.42 9.23 -6.29
CA GLY A 84 2.58 9.53 -5.12
C GLY A 84 1.20 10.06 -5.53
N ALA A 85 1.15 10.95 -6.51
CA ALA A 85 -0.09 11.48 -7.07
C ALA A 85 -0.91 10.38 -7.77
N ALA A 86 -0.24 9.44 -8.46
CA ALA A 86 -0.90 8.27 -9.03
C ALA A 86 -1.54 7.39 -7.96
N LEU A 87 -0.85 7.15 -6.83
CA LEU A 87 -1.41 6.41 -5.69
C LEU A 87 -2.63 7.11 -5.09
N VAL A 88 -2.53 8.41 -4.81
CA VAL A 88 -3.65 9.20 -4.26
C VAL A 88 -4.85 9.17 -5.20
N THR A 89 -4.61 9.29 -6.50
CA THR A 89 -5.67 9.19 -7.53
C THR A 89 -6.32 7.81 -7.51
N LEU A 90 -5.51 6.75 -7.53
CA LEU A 90 -5.98 5.35 -7.48
C LEU A 90 -6.87 5.11 -6.25
N VAL A 91 -6.42 5.52 -5.06
CA VAL A 91 -7.20 5.40 -3.82
C VAL A 91 -8.53 6.15 -3.94
N GLY A 92 -8.50 7.40 -4.39
CA GLY A 92 -9.70 8.23 -4.53
C GLY A 92 -10.70 7.60 -5.49
N THR A 93 -10.25 7.12 -6.65
CA THR A 93 -11.11 6.43 -7.62
C THR A 93 -11.70 5.14 -7.05
N LEU A 94 -10.88 4.30 -6.39
CA LEU A 94 -11.37 3.07 -5.76
C LEU A 94 -12.40 3.37 -4.68
N ARG A 95 -12.19 4.42 -3.86
CA ARG A 95 -13.14 4.84 -2.83
C ARG A 95 -14.47 5.26 -3.44
N GLN A 96 -14.46 6.02 -4.53
CA GLN A 96 -15.66 6.41 -5.27
C GLN A 96 -16.38 5.21 -5.86
N LEU A 97 -15.65 4.28 -6.49
CA LEU A 97 -16.23 3.08 -7.11
C LEU A 97 -16.91 2.14 -6.11
N PHE A 98 -16.36 2.03 -4.90
CA PHE A 98 -16.78 1.05 -3.90
C PHE A 98 -17.72 1.61 -2.83
N GLY A 99 -17.88 2.93 -2.72
CA GLY A 99 -18.82 3.54 -1.78
C GLY A 99 -18.57 3.18 -0.30
N GLY A 100 -17.38 2.67 0.03
CA GLY A 100 -16.97 2.28 1.37
C GLY A 100 -16.79 0.78 1.63
N ARG A 101 -17.07 -0.10 0.67
CA ARG A 101 -16.75 -1.54 0.80
C ARG A 101 -16.18 -2.13 -0.52
N PRO A 102 -15.00 -2.78 -0.49
CA PRO A 102 -14.16 -3.10 0.67
C PRO A 102 -13.59 -1.88 1.39
N ARG A 103 -13.15 -2.05 2.64
CA ARG A 103 -12.29 -1.08 3.31
C ARG A 103 -10.98 -0.97 2.54
N LEU A 104 -10.41 0.23 2.48
CA LEU A 104 -9.13 0.45 1.80
C LEU A 104 -8.02 0.59 2.83
N ALA A 105 -6.98 -0.19 2.65
CA ALA A 105 -5.75 -0.13 3.42
C ALA A 105 -4.56 0.18 2.49
N LEU A 106 -3.54 0.81 3.04
CA LEU A 106 -2.30 1.09 2.33
C LEU A 106 -1.13 0.47 3.10
N ALA A 107 -0.40 -0.41 2.45
CA ALA A 107 0.87 -0.92 2.94
C ALA A 107 1.99 0.02 2.48
N VAL A 108 2.88 0.35 3.40
CA VAL A 108 4.06 1.17 3.13
C VAL A 108 5.27 0.61 3.86
N ARG A 109 6.46 0.81 3.32
CA ARG A 109 7.70 0.58 4.05
C ARG A 109 7.90 1.65 5.12
N GLY A 110 8.49 1.25 6.24
CA GLY A 110 8.88 2.16 7.32
C GLY A 110 10.04 3.08 6.91
N PRO A 111 10.23 4.22 7.60
CA PRO A 111 11.20 5.23 7.20
C PRO A 111 12.64 4.72 7.10
N ALA A 112 13.15 3.99 8.09
CA ALA A 112 14.49 3.38 8.00
C ALA A 112 14.63 2.43 6.80
N ALA A 113 13.61 1.62 6.51
CA ALA A 113 13.64 0.68 5.38
C ALA A 113 13.57 1.41 4.01
N LEU A 114 13.02 2.61 3.97
CA LEU A 114 13.07 3.49 2.79
C LEU A 114 14.45 4.12 2.65
N ALA A 115 15.01 4.66 3.73
CA ALA A 115 16.36 5.22 3.77
C ALA A 115 17.41 4.19 3.33
N ASP A 116 17.37 2.97 3.87
CA ASP A 116 18.23 1.85 3.47
C ASP A 116 18.11 1.54 1.96
N GLY A 117 16.90 1.63 1.42
CA GLY A 117 16.61 1.39 0.00
C GLY A 117 17.21 2.43 -0.94
N LEU A 118 17.55 3.62 -0.44
CA LEU A 118 18.20 4.69 -1.20
C LEU A 118 19.73 4.55 -1.25
N GLY A 119 20.30 3.57 -0.54
CA GLY A 119 21.73 3.24 -0.62
C GLY A 119 22.65 4.22 0.13
N ALA A 120 22.09 5.07 0.99
CA ALA A 120 22.86 5.89 1.91
C ALA A 120 23.37 5.05 3.10
N PRO A 121 24.49 5.43 3.76
CA PRO A 121 24.85 4.87 5.05
C PRO A 121 23.69 5.06 6.04
N ALA A 122 23.56 4.16 7.02
CA ALA A 122 22.54 4.25 8.06
C ALA A 122 22.63 5.61 8.77
N ASP A 123 21.73 6.50 8.38
CA ASP A 123 21.68 7.89 8.81
C ASP A 123 20.29 8.17 9.37
N ASP A 124 20.25 8.53 10.65
CA ASP A 124 19.02 8.88 11.35
C ASP A 124 18.35 10.10 10.68
N GLU A 125 19.13 11.01 10.08
CA GLU A 125 18.62 12.20 9.38
C GLU A 125 17.83 11.82 8.12
N LEU A 126 18.36 10.90 7.31
CA LEU A 126 17.66 10.43 6.12
C LEU A 126 16.37 9.67 6.49
N ALA A 127 16.40 8.87 7.56
CA ALA A 127 15.22 8.17 8.05
C ALA A 127 14.14 9.17 8.53
N ASP A 128 14.51 10.25 9.22
CA ASP A 128 13.59 11.30 9.64
C ASP A 128 12.97 12.03 8.43
N LEU A 129 13.76 12.36 7.41
CA LEU A 129 13.25 12.96 6.16
C LEU A 129 12.31 12.01 5.40
N CYS A 130 12.64 10.72 5.31
CA CYS A 130 11.75 9.72 4.76
C CYS A 130 10.44 9.63 5.57
N ALA A 131 10.50 9.81 6.89
CA ALA A 131 9.32 9.77 7.73
C ALA A 131 8.38 10.95 7.45
N ASP A 132 8.91 12.16 7.30
CA ASP A 132 8.13 13.35 6.97
C ASP A 132 7.47 13.23 5.59
N GLN A 133 8.22 12.79 4.58
CA GLN A 133 7.68 12.55 3.23
C GLN A 133 6.59 11.47 3.22
N LEU A 134 6.77 10.42 4.03
CA LEU A 134 5.78 9.37 4.17
C LEU A 134 4.51 9.85 4.89
N VAL A 135 4.65 10.72 5.90
CA VAL A 135 3.50 11.33 6.59
C VAL A 135 2.62 12.08 5.59
N ASP A 136 3.20 12.92 4.74
CA ASP A 136 2.43 13.67 3.74
C ASP A 136 1.69 12.75 2.75
N LEU A 137 2.35 11.69 2.27
CA LEU A 137 1.73 10.69 1.42
C LEU A 137 0.56 9.96 2.10
N LEU A 138 0.76 9.52 3.33
CA LEU A 138 -0.25 8.79 4.10
C LEU A 138 -1.45 9.66 4.43
N LEU A 139 -1.24 10.92 4.80
CA LEU A 139 -2.31 11.88 5.06
C LEU A 139 -3.09 12.22 3.79
N ALA A 140 -2.42 12.38 2.65
CA ALA A 140 -3.08 12.58 1.36
C ALA A 140 -3.96 11.36 1.00
N CYS A 141 -3.45 10.14 1.17
CA CYS A 141 -4.21 8.91 0.93
C CYS A 141 -5.39 8.75 1.92
N ALA A 142 -5.21 9.12 3.19
CA ALA A 142 -6.26 9.10 4.19
C ALA A 142 -7.40 10.07 3.84
N ALA A 143 -7.05 11.27 3.38
CA ALA A 143 -8.02 12.29 2.96
C ALA A 143 -8.93 11.82 1.82
N VAL A 144 -8.44 10.93 0.94
CA VAL A 144 -9.21 10.40 -0.20
C VAL A 144 -9.85 9.03 0.06
N GLY A 145 -9.57 8.37 1.19
CA GLY A 145 -10.36 7.23 1.65
C GLY A 145 -9.63 6.02 2.23
N ILE A 146 -8.31 6.08 2.45
CA ILE A 146 -7.63 5.07 3.28
C ILE A 146 -8.05 5.25 4.74
N ASP A 147 -8.42 4.15 5.40
CA ASP A 147 -8.74 4.14 6.83
C ASP A 147 -7.78 3.26 7.66
N THR A 148 -6.87 2.57 6.97
CA THR A 148 -5.95 1.60 7.57
C THR A 148 -4.59 1.69 6.90
N VAL A 149 -3.51 1.72 7.68
CA VAL A 149 -2.13 1.66 7.17
C VAL A 149 -1.43 0.43 7.74
N VAL A 150 -0.74 -0.29 6.86
CA VAL A 150 0.15 -1.40 7.22
C VAL A 150 1.59 -0.92 7.09
N LEU A 151 2.23 -0.64 8.23
CA LEU A 151 3.63 -0.20 8.26
C LEU A 151 4.55 -1.42 8.29
N ARG A 152 5.40 -1.58 7.27
CA ARG A 152 6.28 -2.74 7.10
C ARG A 152 7.73 -2.39 7.46
N GLY A 153 8.39 -3.24 8.24
CA GLY A 153 9.78 -3.04 8.67
C GLY A 153 9.93 -2.90 10.18
N GLU A 154 11.18 -2.80 10.64
CA GLU A 154 11.53 -2.81 12.07
C GLU A 154 11.31 -1.46 12.77
N ASP A 155 11.15 -0.39 12.00
CA ASP A 155 11.09 0.97 12.53
C ASP A 155 9.67 1.37 12.98
N GLN A 156 9.21 0.69 14.02
CA GLN A 156 7.87 0.82 14.61
C GLN A 156 7.91 1.55 15.96
N ARG A 157 8.77 2.58 16.09
CA ARG A 157 8.82 3.39 17.31
C ARG A 157 7.41 3.86 17.66
N ALA A 158 6.93 3.50 18.85
CA ALA A 158 5.54 3.73 19.24
C ALA A 158 5.12 5.21 19.18
N ASP A 159 6.09 6.12 19.31
CA ASP A 159 5.90 7.58 19.28
C ASP A 159 6.55 8.24 18.04
N GLY A 160 6.87 7.47 17.00
CA GLY A 160 7.45 8.00 15.76
C GLY A 160 6.52 8.98 15.03
N PRO A 161 7.04 9.88 14.18
CA PRO A 161 6.25 10.89 13.45
C PRO A 161 5.11 10.26 12.63
N VAL A 162 5.37 9.14 11.94
CA VAL A 162 4.35 8.37 11.19
C VAL A 162 3.22 7.90 12.11
N VAL A 163 3.53 7.31 13.27
CA VAL A 163 2.52 6.81 14.20
C VAL A 163 1.66 7.96 14.75
N ARG A 164 2.30 9.07 15.14
CA ARG A 164 1.60 10.27 15.63
C ARG A 164 0.69 10.90 14.59
N ALA A 165 1.14 10.99 13.33
CA ALA A 165 0.34 11.52 12.24
C ALA A 165 -0.89 10.66 11.95
N LEU A 166 -0.73 9.33 11.93
CA LEU A 166 -1.84 8.40 11.73
C LEU A 166 -2.85 8.44 12.87
N ASP A 167 -2.40 8.52 14.12
CA ASP A 167 -3.28 8.68 15.29
C ASP A 167 -4.08 9.99 15.21
N HIS A 168 -3.42 11.10 14.87
CA HIS A 168 -4.09 12.39 14.66
C HIS A 168 -5.15 12.33 13.55
N ALA A 169 -4.83 11.66 12.44
CA ALA A 169 -5.75 11.46 11.32
C ALA A 169 -6.80 10.36 11.58
N ARG A 170 -6.78 9.70 12.73
CA ARG A 170 -7.65 8.56 13.10
C ARG A 170 -7.60 7.41 12.10
N VAL A 171 -6.42 7.18 11.51
CA VAL A 171 -6.14 6.07 10.60
C VAL A 171 -5.65 4.89 11.44
N ALA A 172 -6.26 3.72 11.25
CA ALA A 172 -5.86 2.53 11.98
C ALA A 172 -4.48 2.06 11.55
N LEU A 173 -3.54 1.93 12.48
CA LEU A 173 -2.22 1.38 12.22
C LEU A 173 -2.19 -0.12 12.53
N VAL A 174 -1.86 -0.93 11.53
CA VAL A 174 -1.67 -2.37 11.67
C VAL A 174 -0.18 -2.68 11.60
N ARG A 175 0.30 -3.44 12.58
CA ARG A 175 1.67 -3.95 12.65
C ARG A 175 1.68 -5.39 12.13
N PRO A 176 2.64 -5.80 11.29
CA PRO A 176 2.72 -7.17 10.82
C PRO A 176 2.92 -8.15 11.99
N GLY A 177 2.07 -9.19 12.06
CA GLY A 177 2.01 -10.25 13.07
C GLY A 177 1.38 -11.51 12.44
N MET A 178 1.73 -12.72 12.88
CA MET A 178 1.72 -13.98 12.10
C MET A 178 0.38 -14.43 11.40
N VAL A 179 0.38 -14.67 10.06
CA VAL A 179 -0.58 -15.26 9.12
C VAL A 179 0.07 -15.78 7.81
N GLU A 180 -0.01 -17.09 7.56
CA GLU A 180 0.47 -17.83 6.38
C GLU A 180 -0.28 -17.55 5.05
N LEU A 181 0.44 -17.53 3.91
CA LEU A 181 -0.05 -17.14 2.58
C LEU A 181 -0.08 -18.29 1.57
N LEU A 182 -0.99 -18.21 0.59
CA LEU A 182 -0.93 -19.01 -0.63
C LEU A 182 -0.12 -18.26 -1.70
N PRO A 183 0.88 -18.89 -2.35
CA PRO A 183 1.72 -18.21 -3.33
C PRO A 183 0.92 -17.77 -4.56
N ALA A 184 1.34 -16.64 -5.16
CA ALA A 184 0.77 -16.03 -6.38
C ALA A 184 0.68 -16.98 -7.59
N ALA A 185 1.35 -18.14 -7.52
CA ALA A 185 1.29 -19.21 -8.53
C ALA A 185 -0.08 -19.93 -8.64
N SER A 186 -1.03 -19.70 -7.73
CA SER A 186 -2.25 -20.50 -7.65
C SER A 186 -3.38 -20.12 -8.63
N TRP A 187 -3.31 -18.98 -9.34
CA TRP A 187 -4.38 -18.63 -10.29
C TRP A 187 -4.43 -19.51 -11.55
N SER A 188 -3.36 -20.23 -11.87
CA SER A 188 -3.37 -21.20 -12.97
C SER A 188 -4.11 -22.50 -12.62
N THR A 189 -4.39 -22.73 -11.34
CA THR A 189 -4.86 -24.03 -10.80
C THR A 189 -6.02 -23.94 -9.82
N ILE A 190 -6.39 -22.75 -9.32
CA ILE A 190 -7.55 -22.57 -8.43
C ILE A 190 -8.84 -23.01 -9.14
N GLY A 191 -9.38 -24.13 -8.69
CA GLY A 191 -10.69 -24.64 -9.09
C GLY A 191 -11.84 -23.89 -8.42
N ALA A 192 -13.05 -24.12 -8.90
CA ALA A 192 -14.27 -23.50 -8.35
C ALA A 192 -14.47 -23.75 -6.85
N SER A 193 -13.95 -24.86 -6.31
CA SER A 193 -14.01 -25.23 -4.89
C SER A 193 -13.08 -24.39 -4.02
N GLU A 194 -11.88 -24.05 -4.50
CA GLU A 194 -10.92 -23.21 -3.76
C GLU A 194 -11.37 -21.75 -3.79
N LEU A 195 -11.95 -21.30 -4.90
CA LEU A 195 -12.62 -19.99 -4.98
C LEU A 195 -13.85 -19.93 -4.05
N ALA A 196 -14.58 -21.04 -3.86
CA ALA A 196 -15.70 -21.11 -2.92
C ALA A 196 -15.24 -21.13 -1.45
N ALA A 197 -14.15 -21.83 -1.13
CA ALA A 197 -13.54 -21.83 0.19
C ALA A 197 -12.97 -20.44 0.55
N ALA A 198 -12.31 -19.79 -0.42
CA ALA A 198 -11.85 -18.40 -0.35
C ALA A 198 -12.99 -17.36 -0.45
N ARG A 199 -14.26 -17.76 -0.36
CA ARG A 199 -15.42 -16.86 -0.19
C ARG A 199 -16.07 -16.97 1.18
N ALA A 200 -15.71 -17.99 1.98
CA ALA A 200 -16.39 -18.31 3.22
C ALA A 200 -15.76 -17.69 4.50
N ALA A 201 -14.55 -17.14 4.43
CA ALA A 201 -13.87 -16.44 5.54
C ALA A 201 -13.93 -14.90 5.38
N PRO A 202 -13.57 -14.09 6.39
CA PRO A 202 -13.25 -12.69 6.15
C PRO A 202 -11.93 -12.59 5.36
N HIS A 203 -11.95 -11.92 4.21
CA HIS A 203 -10.81 -11.94 3.26
C HIS A 203 -10.06 -10.61 3.23
N LEU A 204 -8.76 -10.69 3.54
CA LEU A 204 -7.77 -9.67 3.18
C LEU A 204 -7.27 -9.95 1.78
N VAL A 205 -7.29 -8.95 0.91
CA VAL A 205 -6.79 -9.12 -0.45
C VAL A 205 -5.87 -7.97 -0.82
N LEU A 206 -4.76 -8.29 -1.47
CA LEU A 206 -3.66 -7.38 -1.75
C LEU A 206 -3.66 -7.03 -3.23
N SER A 207 -3.38 -5.79 -3.56
CA SER A 207 -3.38 -5.30 -4.94
C SER A 207 -1.97 -5.14 -5.51
N ASP A 208 -0.97 -5.88 -5.02
CA ASP A 208 0.40 -5.85 -5.55
C ASP A 208 1.32 -6.86 -4.85
N GLY A 209 2.21 -7.47 -5.63
CA GLY A 209 3.39 -8.22 -5.15
C GLY A 209 3.16 -9.57 -4.43
N PRO A 210 4.21 -10.43 -4.39
CA PRO A 210 4.29 -11.53 -3.43
C PRO A 210 4.62 -10.98 -2.05
N VAL A 211 3.96 -11.51 -1.02
CA VAL A 211 4.12 -11.01 0.34
C VAL A 211 5.15 -11.81 1.13
N PRO A 212 6.14 -11.16 1.76
CA PRO A 212 6.90 -11.78 2.82
C PRO A 212 6.10 -11.71 4.14
N GLY A 213 5.38 -12.78 4.43
CA GLY A 213 4.78 -13.00 5.74
C GLY A 213 3.47 -12.24 6.02
N ASN A 214 3.29 -11.84 7.25
CA ASN A 214 2.08 -12.18 7.96
C ASN A 214 1.35 -10.93 8.54
N LEU A 215 0.01 -10.87 8.50
CA LEU A 215 -0.79 -9.70 8.92
C LEU A 215 -1.91 -10.03 9.93
N GLU A 216 -1.83 -9.54 11.17
CA GLU A 216 -2.87 -9.71 12.18
C GLU A 216 -3.99 -8.66 12.03
N LEU A 217 -5.18 -9.07 11.55
CA LEU A 217 -6.35 -8.19 11.42
C LEU A 217 -7.21 -8.08 12.68
N GLU A 218 -6.97 -8.87 13.73
CA GLU A 218 -7.84 -8.92 14.92
C GLU A 218 -7.91 -7.58 15.68
N ARG A 219 -7.02 -6.63 15.36
CA ARG A 219 -6.98 -5.27 15.93
C ARG A 219 -7.74 -4.19 15.13
N LEU A 220 -8.35 -4.54 13.98
CA LEU A 220 -9.09 -3.61 13.12
C LEU A 220 -10.58 -3.47 13.44
N ALA A 221 -11.03 -4.08 14.54
CA ALA A 221 -12.37 -3.81 15.05
C ALA A 221 -12.46 -2.30 15.35
N PRO A 222 -13.47 -1.58 14.85
CA PRO A 222 -13.67 -0.20 15.23
C PRO A 222 -13.78 -0.14 16.76
N ALA A 223 -13.02 0.76 17.39
CA ALA A 223 -13.26 1.11 18.78
C ALA A 223 -14.76 1.43 18.90
N ARG A 224 -15.48 0.62 19.66
CA ARG A 224 -16.89 0.84 19.96
C ARG A 224 -17.05 2.06 20.86
#